data_AF-A0A4V2Z5N1-F1
#
_entry.id   AF-A0A4V2Z5N1-F1
#
_cell.length_a   1.000
_cell.length_b   1.000
_cell.length_c   1.000
_cell.angle_alpha   90.00
_cell.angle_beta   90.00
_cell.angle_gamma   90.00
#
_symmetry.space_group_name_H-M   'P 1'
#
loop_
_entity.id
_entity.type
_entity.pdbx_description
1 polymer ?
#
loop_
_entity_poly.entity_id
_entity_poly.type
_entity_poly.pdbx_seq_one_letter_code
_entity_poly.pdbx_strand_id
1 'polypeptide(L)'
;MLWRYMGGAVAARTGDEMSGPALLVTGLAVTGSPVAASWLLAGLTVSAAVGGPLLGVLLDRARRPGRLLACCLAGYAAGLLLVLSGLGRVPEAALVGVAVATGLLGPALTGGWTAQLPLVTAPGRLGRATALDAMTYNVAGLAGPAVVGALAAVGGATTAVLACVALLAAALPIAWA
;
A
#
# COMPACT_ATOMS: atom_id res chain seq x y z
N MET A 1 0.91 -9.12 21.04
CA MET A 1 0.04 -9.10 19.85
C MET A 1 -0.07 -7.70 19.27
N LEU A 2 -0.60 -6.72 20.02
CA LEU A 2 -0.73 -5.32 19.55
C LEU A 2 0.55 -4.71 18.94
N TRP A 3 1.72 -4.81 19.57
CA TRP A 3 2.95 -4.24 18.99
C TRP A 3 3.38 -4.87 17.65
N ARG A 4 3.24 -6.19 17.52
CA ARG A 4 3.50 -6.89 16.24
C ARG A 4 2.50 -6.44 15.18
N TYR A 5 1.23 -6.31 15.56
CA TYR A 5 0.17 -5.81 14.70
C TYR A 5 0.45 -4.39 14.21
N MET A 6 0.81 -3.47 15.12
CA MET A 6 1.21 -2.10 14.79
C MET A 6 2.43 -2.05 13.88
N GLY A 7 3.43 -2.92 14.08
CA GLY A 7 4.57 -3.04 13.18
C GLY A 7 4.17 -3.43 11.76
N GLY A 8 3.25 -4.40 11.63
CA GLY A 8 2.68 -4.78 10.33
C GLY A 8 1.87 -3.66 9.69
N ALA A 9 1.09 -2.94 10.50
CA ALA A 9 0.27 -1.83 10.03
C ALA A 9 1.14 -0.65 9.55
N VAL A 10 2.22 -0.32 10.28
CA VAL A 10 3.21 0.68 9.83
C VAL A 10 3.85 0.24 8.53
N ALA A 11 4.30 -1.02 8.41
CA ALA A 11 4.90 -1.51 7.18
C ALA A 11 3.92 -1.44 5.98
N ALA A 12 2.68 -1.89 6.16
CA ALA A 12 1.64 -1.84 5.14
C ALA A 12 1.32 -0.40 4.71
N ARG A 13 1.07 0.50 5.67
CA ARG A 13 0.73 1.91 5.42
C ARG A 13 1.88 2.66 4.77
N THR A 14 3.11 2.46 5.24
CA THR A 14 4.28 3.09 4.61
C THR A 14 4.47 2.57 3.19
N GLY A 15 4.31 1.26 2.94
CA GLY A 15 4.36 0.71 1.59
C GLY A 15 3.30 1.31 0.65
N ASP A 16 2.08 1.54 1.15
CA ASP A 16 0.99 2.19 0.41
C ASP A 16 1.31 3.66 0.12
N GLU A 17 1.72 4.45 1.13
CA GLU A 17 2.08 5.87 0.99
C GLU A 17 3.30 6.08 0.06
N MET A 18 4.23 5.13 0.02
CA MET A 18 5.37 5.16 -0.90
C MET A 18 4.96 4.85 -2.34
N SER A 19 3.94 4.02 -2.56
CA SER A 19 3.65 3.40 -3.86
C SER A 19 3.38 4.42 -4.98
N GLY A 20 2.56 5.43 -4.70
CA GLY A 20 2.19 6.47 -5.66
C GLY A 20 3.41 7.28 -6.11
N PRO A 21 4.13 7.95 -5.19
CA PRO A 21 5.37 8.65 -5.51
C PRO A 21 6.44 7.75 -6.15
N ALA A 22 6.57 6.49 -5.71
CA ALA A 22 7.53 5.55 -6.28
C ALA A 22 7.20 5.22 -7.75
N LEU A 23 5.93 4.99 -8.08
CA LEU A 23 5.49 4.80 -9.47
C LEU A 23 5.64 6.07 -10.30
N LEU A 24 5.37 7.25 -9.74
CA LEU A 24 5.57 8.52 -10.43
C LEU A 24 7.05 8.71 -10.82
N VAL A 25 7.95 8.59 -9.85
CA VAL A 25 9.39 8.78 -10.09
C VAL A 25 9.94 7.71 -11.03
N THR A 26 9.52 6.44 -10.86
CA THR A 26 9.95 5.33 -11.73
C THR A 26 9.38 5.43 -13.14
N GLY A 27 8.09 5.73 -13.27
CA GLY A 27 7.43 5.93 -14.54
C GLY A 27 8.09 7.06 -15.33
N LEU A 28 8.38 8.19 -14.68
CA LEU A 28 9.07 9.30 -15.32
C LEU A 28 10.49 8.92 -15.75
N ALA A 29 11.25 8.25 -14.87
CA ALA A 29 12.63 7.85 -15.16
C ALA A 29 12.72 6.82 -16.31
N VAL A 30 11.77 5.90 -16.42
CA VAL A 30 11.81 4.83 -17.45
C VAL A 30 11.20 5.28 -18.77
N THR A 31 10.11 6.06 -18.74
CA THR A 31 9.37 6.44 -19.96
C THR A 31 9.74 7.81 -20.50
N GLY A 32 10.34 8.68 -19.68
CA GLY A 32 10.56 10.09 -20.01
C GLY A 32 9.27 10.92 -20.12
N SER A 33 8.09 10.35 -19.82
CA SER A 33 6.79 11.01 -19.96
C SER A 33 6.18 11.36 -18.60
N PRO A 34 6.08 12.66 -18.24
CA PRO A 34 5.40 13.10 -17.03
C PRO A 34 3.91 12.74 -17.03
N VAL A 35 3.29 12.70 -18.22
CA VAL A 35 1.87 12.34 -18.38
C VAL A 35 1.65 10.88 -17.99
N ALA A 36 2.46 9.96 -18.53
CA ALA A 36 2.36 8.55 -18.22
C ALA A 36 2.57 8.25 -16.73
N ALA A 37 3.62 8.87 -16.17
CA ALA A 37 3.93 8.76 -14.75
C ALA A 37 2.78 9.28 -13.86
N SER A 38 2.17 10.39 -14.25
CA SER A 38 1.04 10.98 -13.52
C SER A 38 -0.23 10.12 -13.61
N TRP A 39 -0.47 9.46 -14.75
CA TRP A 39 -1.59 8.54 -14.89
C TRP A 39 -1.46 7.29 -14.03
N LEU A 40 -0.24 6.76 -13.85
CA LEU A 40 0.00 5.63 -12.94
C LEU A 40 -0.32 6.02 -11.49
N LEU A 41 0.18 7.18 -11.04
CA LEU A 41 -0.15 7.75 -9.73
C LEU A 41 -1.66 7.96 -9.58
N ALA A 42 -2.28 8.66 -10.51
CA ALA A 42 -3.70 8.99 -10.46
C ALA A 42 -4.57 7.72 -10.47
N GLY A 43 -4.20 6.71 -11.26
CA GLY A 43 -4.86 5.42 -11.31
C GLY A 43 -4.87 4.73 -9.95
N LEU A 44 -3.72 4.68 -9.26
CA LEU A 44 -3.63 4.16 -7.89
C LEU A 44 -4.52 4.95 -6.92
N THR A 45 -4.39 6.29 -6.90
CA THR A 45 -5.05 7.13 -5.89
C THR A 45 -6.56 7.20 -6.06
N VAL A 46 -7.05 7.41 -7.30
CA VAL A 46 -8.49 7.56 -7.56
C VAL A 46 -9.23 6.24 -7.30
N SER A 47 -8.65 5.12 -7.71
CA SER A 47 -9.27 3.81 -7.50
C SER A 47 -9.35 3.43 -6.02
N ALA A 48 -8.38 3.85 -5.19
CA ALA A 48 -8.43 3.62 -3.75
C ALA A 48 -9.69 4.20 -3.09
N ALA A 49 -10.22 5.33 -3.58
CA ALA A 49 -11.47 5.89 -3.06
C ALA A 49 -12.67 4.95 -3.27
N VAL A 50 -12.68 4.20 -4.37
CA VAL A 50 -13.72 3.21 -4.69
C VAL A 50 -13.46 1.88 -3.99
N GLY A 51 -12.19 1.52 -3.79
CA GLY A 51 -11.80 0.30 -3.08
C GLY A 51 -12.33 0.25 -1.63
N GLY A 52 -12.52 1.41 -0.99
CA GLY A 52 -12.87 1.51 0.43
C GLY A 52 -14.21 0.86 0.75
N PRO A 53 -15.32 1.31 0.13
CA PRO A 53 -16.63 0.68 0.30
C PRO A 53 -16.64 -0.81 -0.07
N LEU A 54 -15.97 -1.19 -1.16
CA LEU A 54 -15.95 -2.58 -1.64
C LEU A 54 -15.24 -3.52 -0.65
N LEU A 55 -14.03 -3.15 -0.24
CA LEU A 55 -13.24 -3.93 0.71
C LEU A 55 -13.81 -3.88 2.12
N GLY A 56 -14.44 -2.77 2.53
CA GLY A 56 -15.16 -2.68 3.80
C GLY A 56 -16.24 -3.75 3.91
N VAL A 57 -17.11 -3.85 2.91
CA VAL A 57 -18.16 -4.89 2.88
C VAL A 57 -17.57 -6.30 2.87
N LEU A 58 -16.46 -6.53 2.16
CA LEU A 58 -15.79 -7.84 2.13
C LEU A 58 -15.16 -8.19 3.48
N LEU A 59 -14.52 -7.23 4.15
CA LEU A 59 -13.90 -7.41 5.46
C LEU A 59 -14.96 -7.65 6.55
N ASP A 60 -16.07 -6.90 6.53
CA ASP A 60 -17.18 -7.07 7.47
C ASP A 60 -17.83 -8.46 7.38
N ARG A 61 -17.85 -9.04 6.18
CA ARG A 61 -18.40 -10.39 5.94
C ARG A 61 -17.38 -11.51 6.10
N ALA A 62 -16.09 -11.19 6.20
CA ALA A 62 -15.04 -12.20 6.23
C ALA A 62 -15.02 -12.93 7.58
N ARG A 63 -15.09 -14.27 7.55
CA ARG A 63 -14.87 -15.10 8.75
C ARG A 63 -13.44 -15.00 9.31
N ARG A 64 -12.48 -14.68 8.44
CA ARG A 64 -11.04 -14.54 8.75
C ARG A 64 -10.48 -13.30 8.04
N PRO A 65 -10.79 -12.09 8.54
CA PRO A 65 -10.44 -10.84 7.87
C PRO A 65 -8.93 -10.65 7.66
N GLY A 66 -8.09 -11.17 8.57
CA GLY A 66 -6.63 -11.15 8.39
C GLY A 66 -6.13 -11.82 7.11
N ARG A 67 -6.73 -12.95 6.70
CA ARG A 67 -6.38 -13.60 5.43
C ARG A 67 -6.76 -12.76 4.21
N LEU A 68 -7.89 -12.06 4.28
CA LEU A 68 -8.30 -11.15 3.21
C LEU A 68 -7.32 -9.97 3.11
N LEU A 69 -6.91 -9.38 4.24
CA LEU A 69 -5.89 -8.33 4.27
C LEU A 69 -4.57 -8.81 3.66
N ALA A 70 -4.12 -10.01 4.01
CA ALA A 70 -2.91 -10.58 3.44
C ALA A 70 -3.03 -10.84 1.93
N CYS A 71 -4.18 -11.31 1.44
CA CYS A 71 -4.41 -11.42 -0.01
C CYS A 71 -4.37 -10.05 -0.70
N CYS A 72 -4.93 -9.00 -0.09
CA CYS A 72 -4.89 -7.64 -0.64
C CYS A 72 -3.46 -7.11 -0.67
N LEU A 73 -2.67 -7.32 0.38
CA LEU A 73 -1.25 -6.96 0.44
C LEU A 73 -0.44 -7.65 -0.68
N ALA A 74 -0.66 -8.96 -0.86
CA ALA A 74 0.02 -9.72 -1.90
C ALA A 74 -0.40 -9.25 -3.31
N GLY A 75 -1.70 -9.01 -3.52
CA GLY A 75 -2.22 -8.48 -4.78
C GLY A 75 -1.68 -7.09 -5.10
N TYR A 76 -1.59 -6.21 -4.10
CA TYR A 76 -1.04 -4.87 -4.25
C TYR A 76 0.44 -4.92 -4.61
N ALA A 77 1.23 -5.71 -3.88
CA ALA A 77 2.65 -5.92 -4.15
C ALA A 77 2.90 -6.52 -5.55
N ALA A 78 2.10 -7.51 -5.95
CA ALA A 78 2.16 -8.09 -7.29
C ALA A 78 1.80 -7.06 -8.37
N GLY A 79 0.77 -6.23 -8.15
CA GLY A 79 0.38 -5.15 -9.04
C GLY A 79 1.50 -4.14 -9.28
N LEU A 80 2.19 -3.71 -8.22
CA LEU A 80 3.36 -2.85 -8.33
C LEU A 80 4.49 -3.49 -9.15
N LEU A 81 4.79 -4.78 -8.93
CA LEU A 81 5.79 -5.51 -9.69
C LEU A 81 5.40 -5.66 -11.17
N LEU A 82 4.12 -5.89 -11.46
CA LEU A 82 3.60 -5.96 -12.82
C LEU A 82 3.79 -4.62 -13.55
N VAL A 83 3.40 -3.50 -12.91
CA VAL A 83 3.65 -2.16 -13.48
C VAL A 83 5.14 -1.97 -13.74
N LEU A 84 5.98 -2.21 -12.73
CA LEU A 84 7.43 -2.05 -12.81
C LEU A 84 8.06 -2.87 -13.96
N SER A 85 7.66 -4.13 -14.10
CA SER A 85 8.18 -5.03 -15.14
C SER A 85 7.71 -4.66 -16.54
N GLY A 86 6.52 -4.06 -16.66
CA GLY A 86 5.93 -3.68 -17.93
C GLY A 86 6.33 -2.29 -18.43
N LEU A 87 6.86 -1.41 -17.57
CA LEU A 87 7.35 -0.09 -17.97
C LEU A 87 8.36 -0.20 -19.12
N GLY A 88 8.12 0.58 -20.19
CA GLY A 88 8.95 0.59 -21.41
C GLY A 88 8.76 -0.62 -22.34
N ARG A 89 7.92 -1.59 -21.98
CA ARG A 89 7.68 -2.83 -22.75
C ARG A 89 6.23 -3.05 -23.16
N VAL A 90 5.30 -2.54 -22.36
CA VAL A 90 3.86 -2.76 -22.49
C VAL A 90 3.17 -1.41 -22.76
N PRO A 91 2.02 -1.38 -23.49
CA PRO A 91 1.28 -0.15 -23.70
C PRO A 91 0.91 0.57 -22.40
N GLU A 92 1.05 1.90 -22.38
CA GLU A 92 0.80 2.74 -21.20
C GLU A 92 -0.61 2.52 -20.62
N ALA A 93 -1.63 2.48 -21.49
CA ALA A 93 -3.02 2.27 -21.07
C ALA A 93 -3.21 0.95 -20.28
N ALA A 94 -2.48 -0.11 -20.65
CA ALA A 94 -2.55 -1.38 -19.93
C ALA A 94 -1.90 -1.26 -18.54
N LEU A 95 -0.77 -0.56 -18.42
CA LEU A 95 -0.11 -0.33 -17.14
C LEU A 95 -0.95 0.57 -16.21
N VAL A 96 -1.62 1.57 -16.76
CA VAL A 96 -2.60 2.39 -16.02
C VAL A 96 -3.77 1.53 -15.55
N GLY A 97 -4.27 0.61 -16.38
CA GLY A 97 -5.29 -0.36 -15.97
C GLY A 97 -4.84 -1.26 -14.80
N VAL A 98 -3.58 -1.74 -14.83
CA VAL A 98 -3.00 -2.49 -13.71
C VAL A 98 -2.86 -1.61 -12.46
N ALA A 99 -2.42 -0.36 -12.60
CA ALA A 99 -2.32 0.58 -11.49
C ALA A 99 -3.70 0.85 -10.85
N VAL A 100 -4.75 1.03 -11.65
CA VAL A 100 -6.14 1.16 -11.18
C VAL A 100 -6.58 -0.10 -10.43
N ALA A 101 -6.36 -1.29 -10.99
CA ALA A 101 -6.73 -2.54 -10.32
C ALA A 101 -5.97 -2.73 -9.00
N THR A 102 -4.72 -2.31 -8.96
CA THR A 102 -3.86 -2.33 -7.76
C THR A 102 -4.38 -1.37 -6.70
N GLY A 103 -4.73 -0.14 -7.08
CA GLY A 103 -5.19 0.89 -6.14
C GLY A 103 -6.54 0.58 -5.49
N LEU A 104 -7.41 -0.20 -6.15
CA LEU A 104 -8.63 -0.74 -5.52
C LEU A 104 -8.34 -1.53 -4.24
N LEU A 105 -7.13 -2.08 -4.10
CA LEU A 105 -6.71 -2.83 -2.91
C LEU A 105 -6.17 -1.94 -1.79
N GLY A 106 -5.79 -0.68 -2.08
CA GLY A 106 -5.15 0.26 -1.15
C GLY A 106 -5.86 0.42 0.21
N PRO A 107 -7.20 0.54 0.26
CA PRO A 107 -7.92 0.66 1.52
C PRO A 107 -7.75 -0.52 2.49
N ALA A 108 -7.41 -1.72 2.00
CA ALA A 108 -7.07 -2.84 2.87
C ALA A 108 -5.70 -2.66 3.55
N LEU A 109 -4.76 -1.96 2.92
CA LEU A 109 -3.43 -1.69 3.47
C LEU A 109 -3.46 -0.63 4.58
N THR A 110 -4.53 0.17 4.62
CA THR A 110 -4.72 1.27 5.57
C THR A 110 -5.88 0.99 6.52
N GLY A 111 -7.10 1.40 6.17
CA GLY A 111 -8.29 1.29 7.02
C GLY A 111 -8.66 -0.15 7.36
N GLY A 112 -8.32 -1.10 6.49
CA GLY A 112 -8.47 -2.53 6.75
C GLY A 112 -7.74 -2.98 8.01
N TRP A 113 -6.57 -2.41 8.33
CA TRP A 113 -5.86 -2.69 9.58
C TRP A 113 -6.56 -2.05 10.79
N THR A 114 -6.98 -0.79 10.67
CA THR A 114 -7.73 -0.12 11.75
C THR A 114 -9.00 -0.89 12.11
N ALA A 115 -9.71 -1.46 11.13
CA ALA A 115 -10.92 -2.24 11.36
C ALA A 115 -10.70 -3.50 12.21
N GLN A 116 -9.49 -4.09 12.19
CA GLN A 116 -9.18 -5.29 12.99
C GLN A 116 -8.59 -4.96 14.36
N LEU A 117 -8.30 -3.69 14.64
CA LEU A 117 -7.72 -3.24 15.89
C LEU A 117 -8.49 -3.73 17.15
N PRO A 118 -9.84 -3.78 17.16
CA PRO A 118 -10.57 -4.32 18.28
C PRO A 118 -10.32 -5.81 18.56
N LEU A 119 -9.99 -6.60 17.53
CA LEU A 119 -9.74 -8.04 17.67
C LEU A 119 -8.38 -8.35 18.32
N VAL A 120 -7.43 -7.42 18.24
CA VAL A 120 -6.05 -7.59 18.72
C VAL A 120 -5.74 -6.79 19.99
N THR A 121 -6.76 -6.12 20.54
CA THR A 121 -6.63 -5.22 21.70
C THR A 121 -7.45 -5.73 22.89
N ALA A 122 -6.89 -5.63 24.09
CA ALA A 122 -7.60 -6.02 25.31
C ALA A 122 -8.75 -5.05 25.64
N PRO A 123 -9.83 -5.52 26.29
CA PRO A 123 -10.93 -4.67 26.77
C PRO A 123 -10.39 -3.49 27.61
N GLY A 124 -10.96 -2.30 27.40
CA GLY A 124 -10.54 -1.06 28.10
C GLY A 124 -9.28 -0.37 27.56
N ARG A 125 -8.55 -0.98 26.61
CA ARG A 125 -7.35 -0.37 25.99
C ARG A 125 -7.57 0.18 24.58
N LEU A 126 -8.79 0.09 24.05
CA LEU A 126 -9.12 0.49 22.68
C LEU A 126 -8.78 1.96 22.41
N GLY A 127 -9.14 2.89 23.30
CA GLY A 127 -8.82 4.31 23.09
C GLY A 127 -7.31 4.57 22.91
N ARG A 128 -6.46 3.91 23.71
CA ARG A 128 -5.00 3.99 23.56
C ARG A 128 -4.51 3.30 22.28
N ALA A 129 -5.09 2.16 21.93
CA ALA A 129 -4.73 1.44 20.71
C ALA A 129 -5.09 2.27 19.47
N THR A 130 -6.28 2.89 19.42
CA THR A 130 -6.71 3.78 18.33
C THR A 130 -5.80 4.99 18.21
N ALA A 131 -5.38 5.59 19.34
CA ALA A 131 -4.41 6.69 19.31
C ALA A 131 -3.06 6.25 18.72
N LEU A 132 -2.56 5.07 19.10
CA LEU A 132 -1.33 4.50 18.52
C LEU A 132 -1.50 4.17 17.04
N ASP A 133 -2.65 3.62 16.64
CA ASP A 133 -2.97 3.30 15.25
C ASP A 133 -2.98 4.57 14.38
N ALA A 134 -3.61 5.65 14.86
CA ALA A 134 -3.60 6.95 14.18
C ALA A 134 -2.18 7.50 13.98
N MET A 135 -1.28 7.31 14.96
CA MET A 135 0.13 7.72 14.81
C MET A 135 0.85 6.99 13.67
N THR A 136 0.47 5.76 13.36
CA THR A 136 1.10 5.03 12.25
C THR A 136 0.76 5.65 10.89
N TYR A 137 -0.41 6.27 10.72
CA TYR A 137 -0.76 7.01 9.50
C TYR A 137 0.13 8.23 9.33
N ASN A 138 0.32 9.00 10.41
CA ASN A 138 1.19 10.17 10.38
C ASN A 138 2.65 9.79 10.08
N VAL A 139 3.14 8.72 10.71
CA VAL A 139 4.48 8.19 10.43
C VAL A 139 4.60 7.76 8.97
N ALA A 140 3.63 6.99 8.46
CA ALA A 140 3.64 6.52 7.08
C ALA A 140 3.57 7.67 6.06
N GLY A 141 2.65 8.63 6.26
CA GLY A 141 2.47 9.76 5.35
C GLY A 141 3.64 10.74 5.32
N LEU A 142 4.41 10.84 6.42
CA LEU A 142 5.65 11.62 6.45
C LEU A 142 6.85 10.83 5.91
N ALA A 143 7.02 9.59 6.36
CA ALA A 143 8.19 8.78 6.03
C ALA A 143 8.14 8.26 4.58
N GLY A 144 6.96 7.90 4.07
CA GLY A 144 6.81 7.26 2.77
C GLY A 144 7.40 8.09 1.63
N PRO A 145 6.85 9.29 1.34
CA PRO A 145 7.39 10.16 0.28
C PRO A 145 8.85 10.55 0.49
N ALA A 146 9.28 10.77 1.75
CA ALA A 146 10.66 11.10 2.06
C ALA A 146 11.63 9.95 1.74
N VAL A 147 11.26 8.71 2.08
CA VAL A 147 12.03 7.50 1.77
C VAL A 147 12.09 7.27 0.26
N VAL A 148 10.99 7.51 -0.47
CA VAL A 148 10.99 7.42 -1.95
C VAL A 148 12.02 8.38 -2.54
N GLY A 149 12.02 9.65 -2.11
CA GLY A 149 12.98 10.64 -2.59
C GLY A 149 14.43 10.23 -2.31
N ALA A 150 14.71 9.75 -1.08
CA ALA A 150 16.04 9.28 -0.71
C ALA A 150 16.49 8.06 -1.53
N LEU A 151 15.64 7.04 -1.66
CA LEU A 151 15.94 5.83 -2.43
C LEU A 151 16.14 6.12 -3.91
N ALA A 152 15.29 6.97 -4.50
CA ALA A 152 15.43 7.38 -5.88
C ALA A 152 16.76 8.10 -6.13
N ALA A 153 17.24 8.91 -5.17
CA ALA A 153 18.49 9.64 -5.29
C ALA A 153 19.75 8.74 -5.20
N VAL A 154 19.73 7.70 -4.36
CA VAL A 154 20.93 6.85 -4.13
C VAL A 154 20.92 5.55 -4.93
N GLY A 155 19.75 4.94 -5.12
CA GLY A 155 19.60 3.62 -5.73
C GLY A 155 18.90 3.64 -7.09
N GLY A 156 18.43 4.79 -7.54
CA GLY A 156 17.63 4.94 -8.75
C GLY A 156 16.15 4.64 -8.51
N ALA A 157 15.31 5.11 -9.44
CA ALA A 157 13.86 5.17 -9.24
C ALA A 157 13.21 3.81 -8.92
N THR A 158 13.67 2.73 -9.55
CA THR A 158 13.12 1.38 -9.36
C THR A 158 13.30 0.85 -7.93
N THR A 159 14.32 1.31 -7.19
CA THR A 159 14.55 0.85 -5.81
C THR A 159 13.45 1.28 -4.86
N ALA A 160 12.83 2.43 -5.10
CA ALA A 160 11.70 2.90 -4.31
C ALA A 160 10.51 1.93 -4.42
N VAL A 161 10.19 1.46 -5.64
CA VAL A 161 9.10 0.50 -5.86
C VAL A 161 9.40 -0.84 -5.20
N LEU A 162 10.65 -1.34 -5.32
CA LEU A 162 11.06 -2.57 -4.66
C LEU A 162 11.00 -2.48 -3.12
N ALA A 163 11.33 -1.32 -2.55
CA ALA A 163 11.18 -1.07 -1.12
C ALA A 163 9.70 -1.08 -0.69
N CYS A 164 8.78 -0.53 -1.49
CA CYS A 164 7.34 -0.65 -1.25
C CYS A 164 6.95 -2.13 -1.15
N VAL A 165 7.32 -2.91 -2.17
CA VAL A 165 7.02 -4.35 -2.25
C VAL A 165 7.58 -5.11 -1.04
N ALA A 166 8.81 -4.79 -0.61
CA ALA A 166 9.42 -5.40 0.56
C ALA A 166 8.65 -5.11 1.86
N LEU A 167 8.20 -3.87 2.06
CA LEU A 167 7.38 -3.49 3.23
C LEU A 167 6.02 -4.21 3.22
N LEU A 168 5.36 -4.27 2.07
CA LEU A 168 4.09 -5.00 1.91
C LEU A 168 4.28 -6.50 2.19
N ALA A 169 5.36 -7.09 1.65
CA ALA A 169 5.69 -8.48 1.89
C ALA A 169 6.00 -8.77 3.37
N ALA A 170 6.67 -7.85 4.07
CA ALA A 170 6.95 -7.98 5.50
C ALA A 170 5.67 -7.92 6.36
N ALA A 171 4.62 -7.24 5.89
CA ALA A 171 3.33 -7.16 6.58
C ALA A 171 2.45 -8.41 6.40
N LEU A 172 2.65 -9.20 5.32
CA LEU A 172 1.89 -10.41 5.01
C LEU A 172 1.77 -11.41 6.16
N PRO A 173 2.86 -11.90 6.79
CA PRO A 173 2.76 -12.90 7.86
C PRO A 173 2.05 -12.35 9.10
N ILE A 174 2.05 -11.04 9.30
CA ILE A 174 1.37 -10.39 10.43
C ILE A 174 -0.13 -10.29 10.16
N ALA A 175 -0.54 -9.98 8.94
CA ALA A 175 -1.95 -9.97 8.55
C ALA A 175 -2.55 -11.39 8.54
N TRP A 176 -1.78 -12.40 8.14
CA TRP A 176 -2.26 -13.77 8.01
C TRP A 176 -2.51 -14.50 9.34
N ALA A 177 -1.78 -14.09 10.39
CA ALA A 177 -1.78 -14.72 11.72
C ALA A 177 -3.10 -14.48 12.47
#